data_AF-A0AAD7KGL7-F1
#
_entry.id   AF-A0AAD7KGL7-F1
#
_cell.length_a   1.000
_cell.length_b   1.000
_cell.length_c   1.000
_cell.angle_alpha   90.00
_cell.angle_beta   90.00
_cell.angle_gamma   90.00
#
_symmetry.space_group_name_H-M   'P 1'
#
loop_
_entity.id
_entity.type
_entity.pdbx_description
1 polymer ?
#
loop_
_entity_poly.entity_id
_entity_poly.type
_entity_poly.pdbx_seq_one_letter_code
_entity_poly.pdbx_strand_id
1 'polypeptide(L)'
;MVSCNDFQLLATQAAKARNIHDDSFGALSMIVAGDFAQLPPMSGPSLYSGKVTLQVSDATDQRSQNAVLGRILWHQFNTVVILRQNMRQQEKSESDDKLRTALENMRYGACTERDIEFLESRVAGFRPENPKLNEKEIRNISIITARNSQKDALNRMGAERFAADTNQTLVDFYSIDRLSARSVDKSKWKGSEQSDLKRIPPSLQRKLWNASPSTTNEFIPGKLSVCLGMPIMLRTNDATELCITKGQQAVVCGWDSSVGPSGQQVLDTLFVRLLLKAPRKIQIEGLPENVVPLVRTTTHITTLLEDDSLLSILREQVVCLLNFGMTDYTSQGMSRLKNPVELAHCKDLRDVGVSAAGAERVRNS
;
A
#
# COMPACT_ATOMS: atom_id res chain seq x y z
N MET A 1 7.86 3.98 7.31
CA MET A 1 9.21 4.51 7.00
C MET A 1 9.19 6.01 7.14
N VAL A 2 10.25 6.60 7.69
CA VAL A 2 10.28 8.03 8.04
C VAL A 2 11.49 8.70 7.38
N SER A 3 11.28 9.82 6.69
CA SER A 3 12.35 10.64 6.12
C SER A 3 12.88 11.66 7.13
N CYS A 4 14.06 12.24 6.89
CA CYS A 4 14.55 13.34 7.72
C CYS A 4 13.57 14.52 7.75
N ASN A 5 12.94 14.82 6.61
CA ASN A 5 11.95 15.90 6.51
C ASN A 5 10.74 15.64 7.42
N ASP A 6 10.20 14.43 7.39
CA ASP A 6 9.06 14.05 8.23
C ASP A 6 9.41 14.06 9.71
N PHE A 7 10.64 13.65 10.06
CA PHE A 7 11.13 13.65 11.43
C PHE A 7 11.26 15.07 12.00
N GLN A 8 11.76 16.01 11.19
CA GLN A 8 11.80 17.42 11.55
C GLN A 8 10.39 18.01 11.68
N LEU A 9 9.48 17.63 10.79
CA LEU A 9 8.09 18.06 10.85
C LEU A 9 7.44 17.58 12.16
N LEU A 10 7.65 16.32 12.55
CA LEU A 10 7.15 15.76 13.82
C LEU A 10 7.66 16.56 15.02
N ALA A 11 8.97 16.82 15.09
CA ALA A 11 9.55 17.61 16.17
C ALA A 11 8.96 19.02 16.26
N THR A 12 8.82 19.67 15.10
CA THR A 12 8.26 21.03 15.01
C THR A 12 6.79 21.06 15.45
N GLN A 13 5.99 20.07 15.04
CA GLN A 13 4.57 20.01 15.42
C GLN A 13 4.40 19.67 16.90
N ALA A 14 5.22 18.78 17.46
CA ALA A 14 5.21 18.47 18.88
C ALA A 14 5.58 19.70 19.74
N ALA A 15 6.63 20.43 19.34
CA ALA A 15 7.03 21.67 19.99
C ALA A 15 5.91 22.73 19.96
N LYS A 16 5.27 22.93 18.81
CA LYS A 16 4.13 23.85 18.64
C LYS A 16 2.94 23.44 19.50
N ALA A 17 2.56 22.17 19.49
CA ALA A 17 1.41 21.68 20.26
C ALA A 17 1.59 21.86 21.77
N ARG A 18 2.84 21.78 22.25
CA ARG A 18 3.17 21.94 23.67
C ARG A 18 3.58 23.36 24.07
N ASN A 19 3.73 24.26 23.10
CA ASN A 19 4.30 25.59 23.30
C ASN A 19 5.67 25.55 24.01
N ILE A 20 6.50 24.56 23.68
CA ILE A 20 7.87 24.39 24.18
C ILE A 20 8.77 24.26 22.96
N HIS A 21 9.57 25.29 22.70
CA HIS A 21 10.39 25.38 21.49
C HIS A 21 11.88 25.17 21.73
N ASP A 22 12.34 25.32 22.97
CA ASP A 22 13.75 25.18 23.33
C ASP A 22 14.20 23.71 23.43
N ASP A 23 13.24 22.80 23.66
CA ASP A 23 13.48 21.36 23.74
C ASP A 23 13.04 20.62 22.48
N SER A 24 13.85 19.66 22.05
CA SER A 24 13.52 18.73 20.97
C SER A 24 12.18 18.02 21.24
N PHE A 25 11.32 17.94 20.21
CA PHE A 25 9.96 17.38 20.33
C PHE A 25 9.09 18.01 21.44
N GLY A 26 9.38 19.25 21.85
CA GLY A 26 8.66 19.92 22.92
C GLY A 26 8.76 19.18 24.25
N ALA A 27 9.94 18.66 24.60
CA ALA A 27 10.21 17.88 25.83
C ALA A 27 9.41 16.56 25.93
N LEU A 28 9.05 15.94 24.80
CA LEU A 28 8.47 14.59 24.80
C LEU A 28 9.56 13.53 24.85
N SER A 29 9.32 12.47 25.64
CA SER A 29 10.12 11.25 25.55
C SER A 29 9.73 10.50 24.27
N MET A 30 10.69 10.34 23.36
CA MET A 30 10.46 9.69 22.06
C MET A 30 11.06 8.29 22.06
N ILE A 31 10.26 7.31 21.64
CA ILE A 31 10.74 5.95 21.32
C ILE A 31 10.53 5.73 19.83
N VAL A 32 11.61 5.46 19.12
CA VAL A 32 11.57 5.13 17.70
C VAL A 32 11.91 3.66 17.53
N ALA A 33 10.98 2.91 16.92
CA ALA A 33 11.16 1.49 16.62
C ALA A 33 11.05 1.26 15.12
N GLY A 34 11.94 0.44 14.58
CA GLY A 34 11.98 0.13 13.16
C GLY A 34 13.15 -0.77 12.82
N ASP A 35 13.26 -1.09 11.53
CA ASP A 35 14.31 -1.94 11.00
C ASP A 35 14.91 -1.27 9.76
N PHE A 36 16.19 -0.88 9.85
CA PHE A 36 16.89 -0.14 8.80
C PHE A 36 17.30 -1.00 7.59
N ALA A 37 17.19 -2.33 7.70
CA ALA A 37 17.35 -3.23 6.58
C ALA A 37 16.06 -3.33 5.73
N GLN A 38 14.96 -2.75 6.21
CA GLN A 38 13.74 -2.64 5.41
C GLN A 38 13.81 -1.46 4.44
N LEU A 39 12.72 -1.28 3.69
CA LEU A 39 12.62 -0.27 2.64
C LEU A 39 12.90 1.14 3.18
N PRO A 40 13.59 2.00 2.38
CA PRO A 40 13.77 3.40 2.72
C PRO A 40 12.47 4.19 2.53
N PRO A 41 12.34 5.42 3.08
CA PRO A 41 11.18 6.27 2.81
C PRO A 41 11.01 6.52 1.31
N MET A 42 9.74 6.53 0.85
CA MET A 42 9.37 6.75 -0.56
C MET A 42 9.76 8.14 -1.09
N SER A 43 9.89 9.12 -0.20
CA SER A 43 10.24 10.50 -0.53
C SER A 43 11.15 11.06 0.57
N GLY A 44 12.13 11.85 0.15
CA GLY A 44 13.11 12.45 1.05
C GLY A 44 14.21 11.45 1.48
N PRO A 45 15.29 11.96 2.08
CA PRO A 45 16.39 11.13 2.55
C PRO A 45 15.99 10.34 3.80
N SER A 46 16.51 9.12 3.94
CA SER A 46 16.40 8.34 5.18
C SER A 46 17.22 8.97 6.31
N LEU A 47 16.82 8.70 7.55
CA LEU A 47 17.48 9.21 8.76
C LEU A 47 18.96 8.82 8.88
N TYR A 48 19.32 7.69 8.30
CA TYR A 48 20.67 7.13 8.26
C TYR A 48 21.41 7.41 6.94
N SER A 49 20.85 8.26 6.07
CA SER A 49 21.48 8.59 4.79
C SER A 49 22.73 9.42 4.99
N GLY A 50 23.87 8.88 4.54
CA GLY A 50 25.13 9.63 4.45
C GLY A 50 25.10 10.77 3.42
N LYS A 51 24.09 10.82 2.55
CA LYS A 51 23.96 11.83 1.48
C LYS A 51 23.46 13.19 1.97
N VAL A 52 22.90 13.26 3.19
CA VAL A 52 22.46 14.53 3.78
C VAL A 52 23.67 15.18 4.43
N THR A 53 24.42 15.98 3.68
CA THR A 53 25.59 16.68 4.23
C THR A 53 25.15 17.66 5.32
N LEU A 54 25.87 17.70 6.44
CA LEU A 54 25.61 18.66 7.52
C LEU A 54 26.04 20.11 7.16
N GLN A 55 26.58 20.31 5.97
CA GLN A 55 26.98 21.61 5.45
C GLN A 55 25.77 22.26 4.78
N VAL A 56 25.20 23.24 5.46
CA VAL A 56 24.15 24.11 4.92
C VAL A 56 24.85 25.35 4.37
N SER A 57 24.69 25.64 3.08
CA SER A 57 25.00 26.97 2.54
C SER A 57 23.74 27.84 2.59
N ASP A 58 23.89 29.17 2.68
CA ASP A 58 22.74 30.10 2.71
C ASP A 58 21.86 30.04 1.44
N ALA A 59 22.37 29.43 0.37
CA ALA A 59 21.64 29.17 -0.88
C ALA A 59 20.83 27.85 -0.87
N THR A 60 20.80 27.12 0.25
CA THR A 60 20.13 25.81 0.33
C THR A 60 18.62 25.99 0.52
N ASP A 61 17.81 25.27 -0.25
CA ASP A 61 16.35 25.29 -0.14
C ASP A 61 15.84 24.84 1.25
N GLN A 62 14.68 25.35 1.67
CA GLN A 62 14.07 25.04 2.97
C GLN A 62 13.91 23.52 3.20
N ARG A 63 13.67 22.77 2.12
CA ARG A 63 13.49 21.32 2.18
C ARG A 63 14.78 20.63 2.60
N SER A 64 15.93 21.00 2.05
CA SER A 64 17.20 20.39 2.43
C SER A 64 17.63 20.83 3.83
N GLN A 65 17.37 22.09 4.22
CA GLN A 65 17.59 22.54 5.61
C GLN A 65 16.78 21.69 6.61
N ASN A 66 15.50 21.44 6.32
CA ASN A 66 14.65 20.58 7.15
C ASN A 66 15.19 19.14 7.20
N ALA A 67 15.76 18.62 6.11
CA ALA A 67 16.37 17.30 6.10
C ALA A 67 17.64 17.25 6.97
N VAL A 68 18.45 18.30 6.98
CA VAL A 68 19.62 18.41 7.86
C VAL A 68 19.18 18.45 9.33
N LEU A 69 18.19 19.28 9.68
CA LEU A 69 17.67 19.36 11.04
C LEU A 69 17.08 18.03 11.51
N GLY A 70 16.31 17.35 10.66
CA GLY A 70 15.77 16.03 10.98
C GLY A 70 16.86 14.98 11.22
N ARG A 71 17.97 15.05 10.47
CA ARG A 71 19.14 14.20 10.72
C ARG A 71 19.83 14.54 12.04
N ILE A 72 19.98 15.83 12.37
CA ILE A 72 20.57 16.26 13.65
C ILE A 72 19.72 15.74 14.82
N LEU A 73 18.40 15.89 14.75
CA LEU A 73 17.47 15.35 15.76
C LEU A 73 17.62 13.83 15.92
N TRP A 74 17.74 13.10 14.80
CA TRP A 74 17.96 11.66 14.85
C TRP A 74 19.25 11.29 15.60
N HIS A 75 20.33 12.07 15.43
CA HIS A 75 21.59 11.86 16.13
C HIS A 75 21.56 12.22 17.63
N GLN A 76 20.50 12.86 18.13
CA GLN A 76 20.34 13.11 19.57
C GLN A 76 19.92 11.86 20.36
N PHE A 77 19.44 10.81 19.68
CA PHE A 77 19.10 9.55 20.33
C PHE A 77 20.39 8.78 20.70
N ASN A 78 20.69 8.73 22.00
CA ASN A 78 21.89 8.09 22.53
C ASN A 78 21.68 6.65 23.01
N THR A 79 20.42 6.22 23.17
CA THR A 79 20.05 4.89 23.68
C THR A 79 19.54 4.04 22.54
N VAL A 80 20.24 2.94 22.26
CA VAL A 80 19.88 2.00 21.19
C VAL A 80 19.65 0.62 21.77
N VAL A 81 18.48 0.06 21.52
CA VAL A 81 18.12 -1.31 21.90
C VAL A 81 17.99 -2.15 20.64
N ILE A 82 18.77 -3.23 20.54
CA ILE A 82 18.73 -4.16 19.40
C ILE A 82 18.06 -5.46 19.85
N LEU A 83 16.88 -5.73 19.30
CA LEU A 83 16.20 -7.01 19.48
C LEU A 83 16.84 -8.08 18.58
N ARG A 84 17.27 -9.20 19.16
CA ARG A 84 17.96 -10.28 18.43
C ARG A 84 17.07 -11.50 18.13
N GLN A 85 16.02 -11.71 18.92
CA GLN A 85 15.15 -12.87 18.77
C GLN A 85 14.01 -12.56 17.77
N ASN A 86 13.98 -13.31 16.67
CA ASN A 86 12.89 -13.23 15.69
C ASN A 86 11.67 -14.03 16.18
N MET A 87 10.56 -13.34 16.39
CA MET A 87 9.30 -13.95 16.88
C MET A 87 8.30 -14.29 15.76
N ARG A 88 8.65 -14.04 14.49
CA ARG A 88 7.79 -14.34 13.33
C ARG A 88 7.96 -15.78 12.84
N GLN A 89 9.18 -16.31 12.91
CA GLN A 89 9.56 -17.66 12.43
C GLN A 89 9.98 -18.55 13.62
N GLN A 90 9.04 -18.81 14.53
CA GLN A 90 9.32 -19.54 15.77
C GLN A 90 9.41 -21.05 15.60
N GLU A 91 8.95 -21.59 14.47
CA GLU A 91 9.04 -23.02 14.20
C GLU A 91 10.49 -23.43 13.87
N LYS A 92 10.82 -24.67 14.25
CA LYS A 92 12.18 -25.22 14.22
C LYS A 92 12.27 -26.41 13.28
N SER A 93 11.73 -26.30 12.07
CA SER A 93 12.03 -27.29 11.02
C SER A 93 13.39 -26.97 10.39
N GLU A 94 14.06 -27.98 9.82
CA GLU A 94 15.32 -27.77 9.09
C GLU A 94 15.15 -26.75 7.96
N SER A 95 13.99 -26.72 7.31
CA SER A 95 13.71 -25.76 6.25
C SER A 95 13.46 -24.34 6.78
N ASP A 96 12.87 -24.18 7.96
CA ASP A 96 12.69 -22.88 8.59
C ASP A 96 14.03 -22.30 9.07
N ASP A 97 14.93 -23.18 9.55
CA ASP A 97 16.28 -22.78 9.91
C ASP A 97 17.08 -22.30 8.69
N LYS A 98 17.01 -23.04 7.56
CA LYS A 98 17.60 -22.60 6.28
C LYS A 98 17.05 -21.27 5.83
N LEU A 99 15.72 -21.06 5.92
CA LEU A 99 15.12 -19.77 5.58
C LEU A 99 15.61 -18.64 6.49
N ARG A 100 15.70 -18.88 7.81
CA ARG A 100 16.16 -17.87 8.76
C ARG A 100 17.60 -17.46 8.48
N THR A 101 18.48 -18.43 8.23
CA THR A 101 19.87 -18.18 7.84
C THR A 101 19.95 -17.41 6.52
N ALA A 102 19.22 -17.83 5.49
CA ALA A 102 19.21 -17.14 4.20
C ALA A 102 18.72 -15.68 4.32
N LEU A 103 17.69 -15.42 5.12
CA LEU A 103 17.17 -14.07 5.35
C LEU A 103 18.14 -13.21 6.17
N GLU A 104 18.81 -13.77 7.17
CA GLU A 104 19.84 -13.07 7.94
C GLU A 104 21.03 -12.71 7.06
N ASN A 105 21.52 -13.64 6.24
CA ASN A 105 22.60 -13.38 5.29
C ASN A 105 22.18 -12.35 4.24
N MET A 106 20.96 -12.43 3.71
CA MET A 106 20.40 -11.47 2.76
C MET A 106 20.34 -10.06 3.35
N ARG A 107 19.99 -9.92 4.64
CA ARG A 107 19.96 -8.64 5.37
C ARG A 107 21.31 -7.90 5.30
N TYR A 108 22.41 -8.65 5.31
CA TYR A 108 23.77 -8.10 5.26
C TYR A 108 24.41 -8.18 3.86
N GLY A 109 23.67 -8.63 2.84
CA GLY A 109 24.21 -8.83 1.49
C GLY A 109 25.28 -9.93 1.43
N ALA A 110 25.19 -10.93 2.31
CA ALA A 110 26.18 -11.97 2.52
C ALA A 110 25.63 -13.38 2.22
N CYS A 111 24.66 -13.50 1.30
CA CYS A 111 24.10 -14.80 0.90
C CYS A 111 25.20 -15.73 0.39
N THR A 112 25.21 -16.96 0.93
CA THR A 112 26.08 -18.04 0.50
C THR A 112 25.46 -18.82 -0.67
N GLU A 113 26.25 -19.64 -1.36
CA GLU A 113 25.74 -20.53 -2.41
C GLU A 113 24.60 -21.44 -1.91
N ARG A 114 24.72 -21.95 -0.68
CA ARG A 114 23.68 -22.77 -0.04
C ARG A 114 22.37 -21.99 0.18
N ASP A 115 22.47 -20.70 0.50
CA ASP A 115 21.29 -19.85 0.65
C ASP A 115 20.60 -19.65 -0.71
N ILE A 116 21.38 -19.45 -1.77
CA ILE A 116 20.89 -19.27 -3.13
C ILE A 116 20.22 -20.56 -3.63
N GLU A 117 20.88 -21.71 -3.52
CA GLU A 117 20.32 -23.02 -3.88
C GLU A 117 19.00 -23.29 -3.14
N PHE A 118 18.95 -22.96 -1.85
CA PHE A 118 17.73 -23.07 -1.07
C PHE A 118 16.62 -22.16 -1.60
N LEU A 119 16.91 -20.89 -1.91
CA LEU A 119 15.92 -19.95 -2.45
C LEU A 119 15.45 -20.35 -3.85
N GLU A 120 16.36 -20.86 -4.71
CA GLU A 120 16.05 -21.36 -6.04
C GLU A 120 15.09 -22.57 -5.99
N SER A 121 15.24 -23.44 -4.99
CA SER A 121 14.29 -24.55 -4.76
C SER A 121 12.85 -24.09 -4.49
N ARG A 122 12.65 -22.81 -4.14
CA ARG A 122 11.35 -22.22 -3.84
C ARG A 122 10.77 -21.41 -5.02
N VAL A 123 11.47 -21.35 -6.14
CA VAL A 123 10.98 -20.69 -7.36
C VAL A 123 9.83 -21.51 -7.93
N ALA A 124 8.66 -20.87 -8.05
CA ALA A 124 7.51 -21.49 -8.67
C ALA A 124 7.82 -21.86 -10.12
N GLY A 125 7.45 -23.06 -10.56
CA GLY A 125 7.82 -23.55 -11.89
C GLY A 125 6.95 -24.70 -12.38
N PHE A 126 7.22 -25.18 -13.59
CA PHE A 126 6.42 -26.23 -14.24
C PHE A 126 6.77 -27.64 -13.78
N ARG A 127 7.95 -27.85 -13.17
CA ARG A 127 8.36 -29.18 -12.68
C ARG A 127 7.49 -29.69 -11.52
N PRO A 128 7.20 -30.99 -11.41
CA PRO A 128 6.34 -31.55 -10.36
C PRO A 128 6.76 -31.17 -8.93
N GLU A 129 8.06 -31.09 -8.69
CA GLU A 129 8.68 -30.77 -7.41
C GLU A 129 8.65 -29.28 -7.05
N ASN A 130 8.37 -28.40 -8.02
CA ASN A 130 8.33 -26.96 -7.77
C ASN A 130 6.96 -26.51 -7.24
N PRO A 131 6.92 -25.52 -6.33
CA PRO A 131 5.68 -24.92 -5.87
C PRO A 131 4.83 -24.38 -7.04
N LYS A 132 3.50 -24.53 -6.98
CA LYS A 132 2.62 -23.97 -8.01
C LYS A 132 1.80 -22.80 -7.49
N LEU A 133 1.81 -21.70 -8.24
CA LEU A 133 0.99 -20.52 -7.91
C LEU A 133 -0.52 -20.77 -8.07
N ASN A 134 -0.92 -21.79 -8.83
CA ASN A 134 -2.33 -22.13 -9.05
C ASN A 134 -2.92 -23.05 -7.96
N GLU A 135 -2.11 -23.52 -7.00
CA GLU A 135 -2.60 -24.27 -5.86
C GLU A 135 -3.68 -23.49 -5.10
N LYS A 136 -4.73 -24.17 -4.63
CA LYS A 136 -5.87 -23.54 -3.96
C LYS A 136 -5.46 -22.67 -2.77
N GLU A 137 -4.39 -23.06 -2.07
CA GLU A 137 -3.85 -22.35 -0.92
C GLU A 137 -3.08 -21.08 -1.29
N ILE A 138 -2.54 -20.97 -2.51
CA ILE A 138 -1.69 -19.85 -2.95
C ILE A 138 -2.44 -18.94 -3.91
N ARG A 139 -3.31 -19.49 -4.76
CA ARG A 139 -3.89 -18.78 -5.91
C ARG A 139 -4.57 -17.47 -5.56
N ASN A 140 -5.20 -17.38 -4.38
CA ASN A 140 -5.91 -16.18 -3.90
C ASN A 140 -5.13 -15.39 -2.85
N ILE A 141 -3.86 -15.74 -2.60
CA ILE A 141 -2.96 -14.96 -1.78
C ILE A 141 -2.35 -13.86 -2.65
N SER A 142 -2.29 -12.65 -2.09
CA SER A 142 -1.71 -11.49 -2.74
C SER A 142 -0.23 -11.69 -3.06
N ILE A 143 0.13 -11.60 -4.33
CA ILE A 143 1.52 -11.67 -4.80
C ILE A 143 2.21 -10.32 -4.55
N ILE A 144 3.37 -10.34 -3.90
CA ILE A 144 4.18 -9.13 -3.71
C ILE A 144 4.86 -8.77 -5.02
N THR A 145 4.78 -7.50 -5.39
CA THR A 145 5.43 -6.92 -6.57
C THR A 145 6.19 -5.66 -6.20
N ALA A 146 7.23 -5.31 -6.96
CA ALA A 146 7.96 -4.06 -6.75
C ALA A 146 7.21 -2.82 -7.31
N ARG A 147 6.32 -3.00 -8.30
CA ARG A 147 5.67 -1.89 -9.02
C ARG A 147 4.15 -1.92 -8.91
N ASN A 148 3.55 -0.73 -8.75
CA ASN A 148 2.09 -0.58 -8.73
C ASN A 148 1.42 -1.05 -10.04
N SER A 149 2.08 -0.90 -11.19
CA SER A 149 1.54 -1.37 -12.47
C SER A 149 1.43 -2.90 -12.55
N GLN A 150 2.41 -3.62 -12.00
CA GLN A 150 2.37 -5.09 -11.89
C GLN A 150 1.26 -5.52 -10.93
N LYS A 151 1.17 -4.87 -9.76
CA LYS A 151 0.07 -5.06 -8.81
C LYS A 151 -1.29 -4.89 -9.48
N ASP A 152 -1.49 -3.83 -10.24
CA ASP A 152 -2.76 -3.53 -10.92
C ASP A 152 -3.09 -4.58 -11.99
N ALA A 153 -2.09 -5.02 -12.77
CA ALA A 153 -2.26 -6.09 -13.75
C ALA A 153 -2.66 -7.42 -13.09
N LEU A 154 -1.97 -7.80 -12.01
CA LEU A 154 -2.30 -9.00 -11.23
C LEU A 154 -3.69 -8.93 -10.61
N ASN A 155 -4.08 -7.76 -10.12
CA ASN A 155 -5.43 -7.54 -9.59
C ASN A 155 -6.51 -7.72 -10.66
N ARG A 156 -6.30 -7.20 -11.87
CA ARG A 156 -7.24 -7.37 -12.99
C ARG A 156 -7.36 -8.85 -13.40
N MET A 157 -6.23 -9.51 -13.67
CA MET A 157 -6.21 -10.93 -14.05
C MET A 157 -6.76 -11.82 -12.93
N GLY A 158 -6.44 -11.50 -11.68
CA GLY A 158 -6.93 -12.21 -10.50
C GLY A 158 -8.44 -12.10 -10.34
N ALA A 159 -9.02 -10.94 -10.63
CA ALA A 159 -10.47 -10.73 -10.60
C ALA A 159 -11.20 -11.60 -11.63
N GLU A 160 -10.74 -11.55 -12.89
CA GLU A 160 -11.29 -12.34 -14.00
C GLU A 160 -11.24 -13.84 -13.69
N ARG A 161 -10.07 -14.32 -13.24
CA ARG A 161 -9.87 -15.72 -12.84
C ARG A 161 -10.74 -16.10 -11.64
N PHE A 162 -10.80 -15.27 -10.59
CA PHE A 162 -11.57 -15.58 -9.39
C PHE A 162 -13.07 -15.70 -9.68
N ALA A 163 -13.61 -14.82 -10.52
CA ALA A 163 -14.99 -14.88 -10.97
C ALA A 163 -15.27 -16.18 -11.74
N ALA A 164 -14.40 -16.56 -12.69
CA ALA A 164 -14.51 -17.82 -13.41
C ALA A 164 -14.42 -19.04 -12.47
N ASP A 165 -13.43 -19.07 -11.57
CA ASP A 165 -13.21 -20.15 -10.61
C ASP A 165 -14.36 -20.36 -9.63
N THR A 166 -15.16 -19.32 -9.38
CA THR A 166 -16.30 -19.35 -8.45
C THR A 166 -17.65 -19.36 -9.15
N ASN A 167 -17.68 -19.47 -10.49
CA ASN A 167 -18.88 -19.36 -11.32
C ASN A 167 -19.72 -18.10 -11.00
N GLN A 168 -19.05 -16.98 -10.78
CA GLN A 168 -19.67 -15.68 -10.53
C GLN A 168 -19.38 -14.73 -11.69
N THR A 169 -20.25 -13.73 -11.85
CA THR A 169 -20.01 -12.61 -12.76
C THR A 169 -19.43 -11.43 -11.99
N LEU A 170 -18.45 -10.74 -12.59
CA LEU A 170 -17.98 -9.47 -12.04
C LEU A 170 -19.06 -8.40 -12.23
N VAL A 171 -19.28 -7.61 -11.18
CA VAL A 171 -20.12 -6.41 -11.22
C VAL A 171 -19.22 -5.19 -11.25
N ASP A 172 -19.40 -4.34 -12.25
CA ASP A 172 -18.61 -3.14 -12.47
C ASP A 172 -19.29 -1.93 -11.81
N PHE A 173 -18.59 -1.31 -10.86
CA PHE A 173 -19.01 -0.06 -10.24
C PHE A 173 -18.11 1.09 -10.68
N TYR A 174 -18.72 2.14 -11.19
CA TYR A 174 -18.04 3.28 -11.78
C TYR A 174 -18.01 4.46 -10.82
N SER A 175 -16.91 5.20 -10.82
CA SER A 175 -16.79 6.42 -10.01
C SER A 175 -17.63 7.56 -10.59
N ILE A 176 -18.01 8.51 -9.73
CA ILE A 176 -18.54 9.81 -10.15
C ILE A 176 -17.37 10.80 -10.12
N ASP A 177 -16.96 11.26 -11.29
CA ASP A 177 -15.84 12.20 -11.41
C ASP A 177 -16.33 13.60 -11.80
N ARG A 178 -15.72 14.63 -11.22
CA ARG A 178 -15.95 16.05 -11.53
C ARG A 178 -14.62 16.77 -11.70
N LEU A 179 -14.56 17.79 -12.56
CA LEU A 179 -13.35 18.60 -12.68
C LEU A 179 -13.06 19.36 -11.37
N SER A 180 -11.80 19.33 -10.95
CA SER A 180 -11.34 20.15 -9.82
C SER A 180 -11.15 21.59 -10.30
N ALA A 181 -11.46 22.57 -9.45
CA ALA A 181 -11.21 23.99 -9.74
C ALA A 181 -9.72 24.29 -10.06
N ARG A 182 -8.80 23.40 -9.65
CA ARG A 182 -7.36 23.49 -9.96
C ARG A 182 -7.01 23.18 -11.42
N SER A 183 -7.88 22.52 -12.18
CA SER A 183 -7.62 22.14 -13.58
C SER A 183 -8.29 23.05 -14.61
N VAL A 184 -9.08 24.02 -14.16
CA VAL A 184 -9.74 24.96 -15.09
C VAL A 184 -8.74 26.06 -15.42
N ASP A 185 -8.08 25.91 -16.57
CA ASP A 185 -7.34 26.99 -17.21
C ASP A 185 -8.36 28.09 -17.56
N LYS A 186 -8.46 29.12 -16.71
CA LYS A 186 -9.47 30.19 -16.78
C LYS A 186 -9.50 30.92 -18.13
N SER A 187 -8.44 30.77 -18.92
CA SER A 187 -8.25 31.37 -20.23
C SER A 187 -9.03 30.67 -21.36
N LYS A 188 -9.29 29.35 -21.27
CA LYS A 188 -9.84 28.54 -22.38
C LYS A 188 -11.36 28.39 -22.39
N TRP A 189 -12.06 28.77 -21.31
CA TRP A 189 -13.49 28.49 -21.14
C TRP A 189 -14.26 29.75 -20.71
N LYS A 190 -14.28 30.76 -21.57
CA LYS A 190 -15.19 31.92 -21.43
C LYS A 190 -16.52 31.58 -22.12
N GLY A 191 -17.59 31.37 -21.33
CA GLY A 191 -18.96 31.43 -21.86
C GLY A 191 -19.97 30.36 -21.44
N SER A 192 -19.63 29.36 -20.61
CA SER A 192 -20.65 28.39 -20.14
C SER A 192 -21.01 28.59 -18.67
N GLU A 193 -22.27 28.28 -18.31
CA GLU A 193 -22.76 28.32 -16.93
C GLU A 193 -21.85 27.51 -15.99
N GLN A 194 -21.63 28.02 -14.77
CA GLN A 194 -20.71 27.45 -13.77
C GLN A 194 -20.99 25.99 -13.37
N SER A 195 -22.20 25.48 -13.63
CA SER A 195 -22.63 24.12 -13.33
C SER A 195 -22.14 23.10 -14.38
N ASP A 196 -22.12 23.46 -15.67
CA ASP A 196 -21.67 22.57 -16.76
C ASP A 196 -20.14 22.51 -16.88
N LEU A 197 -19.42 23.53 -16.40
CA LEU A 197 -17.94 23.57 -16.39
C LEU A 197 -17.28 22.51 -15.50
N LYS A 198 -18.04 21.79 -14.67
CA LYS A 198 -17.53 20.75 -13.76
C LYS A 198 -17.72 19.33 -14.29
N ARG A 199 -18.48 19.15 -15.37
CA ARG A 199 -18.76 17.82 -15.94
C ARG A 199 -17.61 17.36 -16.82
N ILE A 200 -17.23 16.11 -16.65
CA ILE A 200 -16.20 15.48 -17.48
C ILE A 200 -16.85 15.01 -18.80
N PRO A 201 -16.26 15.32 -19.96
CA PRO A 201 -16.75 14.81 -21.24
C PRO A 201 -16.87 13.28 -21.26
N PRO A 202 -17.93 12.68 -21.83
CA PRO A 202 -18.15 11.23 -21.79
C PRO A 202 -17.01 10.38 -22.37
N SER A 203 -16.30 10.91 -23.38
CA SER A 203 -15.10 10.24 -23.94
C SER A 203 -13.96 10.18 -22.93
N LEU A 204 -13.68 11.29 -22.24
CA LEU A 204 -12.67 11.37 -21.19
C LEU A 204 -13.08 10.54 -19.98
N GLN A 205 -14.36 10.55 -19.59
CA GLN A 205 -14.87 9.76 -18.47
C GLN A 205 -14.63 8.26 -18.66
N ARG A 206 -14.86 7.73 -19.89
CA ARG A 206 -14.56 6.33 -20.21
C ARG A 206 -13.07 6.01 -20.08
N LYS A 207 -12.18 6.93 -20.45
CA LYS A 207 -10.74 6.76 -20.22
C LYS A 207 -10.41 6.73 -18.74
N LEU A 208 -10.98 7.64 -17.94
CA LEU A 208 -10.79 7.71 -16.49
C LEU A 208 -11.27 6.47 -15.75
N TRP A 209 -12.37 5.86 -16.20
CA TRP A 209 -12.86 4.60 -15.64
C TRP A 209 -11.95 3.41 -15.95
N ASN A 210 -11.32 3.39 -17.13
CA ASN A 210 -10.44 2.31 -17.56
C ASN A 210 -8.96 2.53 -17.19
N ALA A 211 -8.61 3.71 -16.68
CA ALA A 211 -7.27 4.02 -16.22
C ALA A 211 -6.89 3.15 -15.01
N SER A 212 -5.63 2.69 -14.99
CA SER A 212 -5.10 1.90 -13.89
C SER A 212 -5.08 2.72 -12.60
N PRO A 213 -5.40 2.16 -11.42
CA PRO A 213 -5.28 2.88 -10.16
C PRO A 213 -3.91 3.57 -9.96
N SER A 214 -2.84 2.93 -10.44
CA SER A 214 -1.47 3.47 -10.40
C SER A 214 -1.23 4.76 -11.16
N THR A 215 -2.13 5.18 -12.07
CA THR A 215 -2.01 6.47 -12.77
C THR A 215 -2.50 7.64 -11.92
N THR A 216 -3.11 7.36 -10.77
CA THR A 216 -3.62 8.36 -9.83
C THR A 216 -2.72 8.46 -8.60
N ASN A 217 -2.54 9.66 -8.05
CA ASN A 217 -1.72 9.89 -6.85
C ASN A 217 -2.28 9.20 -5.58
N GLU A 218 -3.61 9.05 -5.48
CA GLU A 218 -4.28 8.42 -4.34
C GLU A 218 -4.56 6.92 -4.54
N PHE A 219 -4.28 6.37 -5.72
CA PHE A 219 -4.53 4.98 -6.08
C PHE A 219 -6.01 4.57 -5.97
N ILE A 220 -6.93 5.48 -6.31
CA ILE A 220 -8.38 5.25 -6.25
C ILE A 220 -8.87 4.82 -7.64
N PRO A 221 -9.48 3.63 -7.79
CA PRO A 221 -9.91 3.13 -9.08
C PRO A 221 -11.05 3.99 -9.65
N GLY A 222 -11.03 4.22 -10.98
CA GLY A 222 -12.19 4.79 -11.67
C GLY A 222 -13.32 3.77 -11.84
N LYS A 223 -12.95 2.48 -11.96
CA LYS A 223 -13.88 1.35 -12.02
C LYS A 223 -13.44 0.27 -11.03
N LEU A 224 -14.36 -0.15 -10.18
CA LEU A 224 -14.15 -1.25 -9.23
C LEU A 224 -15.01 -2.44 -9.65
N SER A 225 -14.37 -3.51 -10.09
CA SER A 225 -15.01 -4.76 -10.52
C SER A 225 -14.92 -5.79 -9.40
N VAL A 226 -16.05 -6.24 -8.86
CA VAL A 226 -16.08 -7.16 -7.70
C VAL A 226 -17.14 -8.26 -7.82
N CYS A 227 -16.96 -9.33 -7.06
CA CYS A 227 -17.98 -10.35 -6.78
C CYS A 227 -17.85 -10.82 -5.32
N LEU A 228 -18.79 -11.66 -4.84
CA LEU A 228 -18.80 -12.10 -3.45
C LEU A 228 -17.57 -12.97 -3.13
N GLY A 229 -17.01 -12.76 -1.94
CA GLY A 229 -15.82 -13.46 -1.46
C GLY A 229 -14.50 -12.93 -2.04
N MET A 230 -14.54 -11.95 -2.94
CA MET A 230 -13.33 -11.45 -3.59
C MET A 230 -12.38 -10.78 -2.58
N PRO A 231 -11.06 -11.09 -2.61
CA PRO A 231 -10.09 -10.47 -1.73
C PRO A 231 -9.83 -9.01 -2.12
N ILE A 232 -9.92 -8.14 -1.11
CA ILE A 232 -9.68 -6.71 -1.24
C ILE A 232 -8.76 -6.22 -0.11
N MET A 233 -8.29 -4.98 -0.26
CA MET A 233 -7.46 -4.28 0.70
C MET A 233 -7.97 -2.85 0.88
N LEU A 234 -8.14 -2.45 2.13
CA LEU A 234 -8.55 -1.10 2.50
C LEU A 234 -7.42 -0.11 2.23
N ARG A 235 -7.79 1.11 1.81
CA ARG A 235 -6.82 2.16 1.45
C ARG A 235 -6.91 3.42 2.32
N THR A 236 -7.85 3.46 3.26
CA THR A 236 -8.10 4.55 4.21
C THR A 236 -7.95 4.10 5.65
N ASN A 237 -7.73 5.08 6.54
CA ASN A 237 -7.79 4.91 7.98
C ASN A 237 -9.05 5.61 8.48
N ASP A 238 -10.21 4.98 8.31
CA ASP A 238 -11.49 5.62 8.63
C ASP A 238 -11.86 5.43 10.11
N ALA A 239 -11.65 4.22 10.64
CA ALA A 239 -12.00 3.86 12.02
C ALA A 239 -11.01 2.83 12.57
N THR A 240 -9.92 3.31 13.16
CA THR A 240 -8.83 2.44 13.69
C THR A 240 -9.31 1.52 14.81
N GLU A 241 -10.27 1.97 15.60
CA GLU A 241 -10.95 1.25 16.67
C GLU A 241 -11.80 0.10 16.14
N LEU A 242 -12.27 0.19 14.89
CA LEU A 242 -12.96 -0.87 14.15
C LEU A 242 -12.03 -1.61 13.18
N CYS A 243 -10.71 -1.46 13.32
CA CYS A 243 -9.71 -2.04 12.42
C CYS A 243 -9.91 -1.69 10.93
N ILE A 244 -10.61 -0.58 10.63
CA ILE A 244 -10.76 -0.03 9.28
C ILE A 244 -9.52 0.82 9.00
N THR A 245 -8.42 0.13 8.72
CA THR A 245 -7.10 0.74 8.54
C THR A 245 -6.51 0.43 7.18
N LYS A 246 -5.70 1.36 6.67
CA LYS A 246 -5.01 1.25 5.39
C LYS A 246 -4.08 0.02 5.41
N GLY A 247 -4.24 -0.85 4.42
CA GLY A 247 -3.52 -2.12 4.31
C GLY A 247 -4.22 -3.30 4.96
N GLN A 248 -5.32 -3.09 5.70
CA GLN A 248 -6.14 -4.19 6.23
C GLN A 248 -6.73 -5.00 5.06
N GLN A 249 -6.57 -6.31 5.13
CA GLN A 249 -7.12 -7.24 4.15
C GLN A 249 -8.55 -7.61 4.53
N ALA A 250 -9.40 -7.78 3.52
CA ALA A 250 -10.80 -8.14 3.70
C ALA A 250 -11.31 -8.95 2.51
N VAL A 251 -12.52 -9.50 2.66
CA VAL A 251 -13.26 -10.15 1.57
C VAL A 251 -14.62 -9.50 1.38
N VAL A 252 -15.06 -9.36 0.12
CA VAL A 252 -16.37 -8.79 -0.21
C VAL A 252 -17.50 -9.69 0.32
N CYS A 253 -18.47 -9.11 1.00
CA CYS A 253 -19.64 -9.80 1.55
C CYS A 253 -20.97 -9.35 0.95
N GLY A 254 -21.01 -8.14 0.39
CA GLY A 254 -22.19 -7.58 -0.26
C GLY A 254 -21.97 -6.11 -0.59
N TRP A 255 -22.96 -5.48 -1.22
CA TRP A 255 -22.91 -4.07 -1.57
C TRP A 255 -24.31 -3.50 -1.78
N ASP A 256 -24.41 -2.18 -1.60
CA ASP A 256 -25.52 -1.36 -2.08
C ASP A 256 -25.04 -0.48 -3.23
N SER A 257 -25.91 -0.28 -4.21
CA SER A 257 -25.58 0.50 -5.40
C SER A 257 -26.76 1.32 -5.92
N SER A 258 -26.44 2.41 -6.60
CA SER A 258 -27.39 3.33 -7.21
C SER A 258 -27.01 3.62 -8.65
N VAL A 259 -27.95 4.21 -9.38
CA VAL A 259 -27.71 4.67 -10.75
C VAL A 259 -27.09 6.08 -10.69
N GLY A 260 -25.90 6.21 -11.27
CA GLY A 260 -25.15 7.45 -11.31
C GLY A 260 -25.65 8.45 -12.35
N PRO A 261 -25.06 9.66 -12.38
CA PRO A 261 -25.52 10.77 -13.24
C PRO A 261 -25.45 10.51 -14.75
N SER A 262 -24.68 9.51 -15.19
CA SER A 262 -24.53 9.11 -16.59
C SER A 262 -25.18 7.76 -16.88
N GLY A 263 -26.08 7.28 -16.00
CA GLY A 263 -26.77 5.99 -16.13
C GLY A 263 -25.89 4.79 -15.76
N GLN A 264 -24.68 5.01 -15.25
CA GLN A 264 -23.74 3.98 -14.84
C GLN A 264 -24.05 3.46 -13.43
N GLN A 265 -23.71 2.21 -13.13
CA GLN A 265 -23.85 1.68 -11.77
C GLN A 265 -22.76 2.25 -10.85
N VAL A 266 -23.16 2.80 -9.70
CA VAL A 266 -22.25 3.43 -8.72
C VAL A 266 -22.38 2.69 -7.40
N LEU A 267 -21.23 2.40 -6.77
CA LEU A 267 -21.18 1.76 -5.46
C LEU A 267 -21.46 2.80 -4.36
N ASP A 268 -22.50 2.57 -3.56
CA ASP A 268 -22.81 3.42 -2.40
C ASP A 268 -22.05 2.94 -1.17
N THR A 269 -22.22 1.65 -0.86
CA THR A 269 -21.63 0.99 0.30
C THR A 269 -21.13 -0.38 -0.08
N LEU A 270 -19.89 -0.71 0.29
CA LEU A 270 -19.32 -2.05 0.16
C LEU A 270 -19.22 -2.70 1.53
N PHE A 271 -19.88 -3.84 1.73
CA PHE A 271 -19.75 -4.61 2.96
C PHE A 271 -18.61 -5.61 2.82
N VAL A 272 -17.65 -5.53 3.74
CA VAL A 272 -16.42 -6.32 3.67
C VAL A 272 -16.16 -6.97 5.02
N ARG A 273 -15.69 -8.22 5.00
CA ARG A 273 -15.30 -8.94 6.21
C ARG A 273 -13.80 -8.85 6.39
N LEU A 274 -13.37 -8.25 7.49
CA LEU A 274 -11.96 -8.05 7.81
C LEU A 274 -11.28 -9.39 8.14
N LEU A 275 -10.10 -9.62 7.55
CA LEU A 275 -9.26 -10.78 7.84
C LEU A 275 -8.31 -10.43 9.00
N LEU A 276 -8.78 -10.64 10.23
CA LEU A 276 -8.05 -10.31 11.45
C LEU A 276 -7.18 -11.50 11.89
N LYS A 277 -5.92 -11.22 12.24
CA LYS A 277 -4.99 -12.22 12.80
C LYS A 277 -5.11 -12.39 14.33
N ALA A 278 -5.64 -11.37 15.01
CA ALA A 278 -5.73 -11.29 16.45
C ALA A 278 -7.19 -11.52 16.92
N PRO A 279 -7.44 -11.92 18.18
CA PRO A 279 -8.77 -12.30 18.68
C PRO A 279 -9.69 -11.09 18.94
N ARG A 280 -9.51 -9.98 18.23
CA ARG A 280 -10.39 -8.82 18.33
C ARG A 280 -11.58 -9.05 17.42
N LYS A 281 -12.74 -9.26 18.02
CA LYS A 281 -14.01 -9.36 17.29
C LYS A 281 -14.61 -7.97 17.16
N ILE A 282 -14.96 -7.60 15.94
CA ILE A 282 -15.69 -6.37 15.66
C ILE A 282 -17.11 -6.78 15.28
N GLN A 283 -18.10 -6.22 15.95
CA GLN A 283 -19.50 -6.43 15.62
C GLN A 283 -20.16 -5.05 15.57
N ILE A 284 -20.58 -4.64 14.39
CA ILE A 284 -21.46 -3.49 14.22
C ILE A 284 -22.90 -4.01 14.34
N GLU A 285 -23.76 -3.29 15.05
CA GLU A 285 -25.16 -3.67 15.20
C GLU A 285 -25.83 -3.86 13.84
N GLY A 286 -26.54 -4.98 13.66
CA GLY A 286 -27.17 -5.34 12.39
C GLY A 286 -26.26 -5.98 11.34
N LEU A 287 -24.94 -6.04 11.56
CA LEU A 287 -24.00 -6.72 10.65
C LEU A 287 -23.40 -7.99 11.29
N PRO A 288 -22.97 -8.98 10.47
CA PRO A 288 -22.24 -10.14 10.97
C PRO A 288 -20.87 -9.79 11.57
N GLU A 289 -20.28 -10.76 12.29
CA GLU A 289 -18.96 -10.58 12.91
C GLU A 289 -17.88 -10.21 11.87
N ASN A 290 -17.09 -9.20 12.20
CA ASN A 290 -16.01 -8.60 11.43
C ASN A 290 -16.44 -8.01 10.08
N VAL A 291 -17.74 -7.85 9.85
CA VAL A 291 -18.26 -7.16 8.65
C VAL A 291 -18.37 -5.67 8.93
N VAL A 292 -17.76 -4.86 8.06
CA VAL A 292 -17.78 -3.41 8.14
C VAL A 292 -18.26 -2.81 6.81
N PRO A 293 -19.02 -1.69 6.86
CA PRO A 293 -19.39 -0.95 5.67
C PRO A 293 -18.27 0.01 5.26
N LEU A 294 -17.92 0.01 3.98
CA LEU A 294 -17.08 1.03 3.35
C LEU A 294 -17.95 1.90 2.46
N VAL A 295 -18.17 3.15 2.86
CA VAL A 295 -19.01 4.10 2.13
C VAL A 295 -18.18 4.83 1.09
N ARG A 296 -18.79 5.20 -0.05
CA ARG A 296 -18.10 6.04 -1.03
C ARG A 296 -17.70 7.37 -0.42
N THR A 297 -16.52 7.85 -0.77
CA THR A 297 -16.02 9.16 -0.32
C THR A 297 -15.58 9.99 -1.52
N THR A 298 -15.71 11.31 -1.40
CA THR A 298 -15.17 12.25 -2.38
C THR A 298 -13.71 12.54 -2.05
N THR A 299 -12.81 12.33 -3.02
CA THR A 299 -11.38 12.61 -2.87
C THR A 299 -10.86 13.44 -4.04
N HIS A 300 -10.03 14.45 -3.73
CA HIS A 300 -9.27 15.16 -4.75
C HIS A 300 -8.11 14.29 -5.23
N ILE A 301 -8.09 13.96 -6.52
CA ILE A 301 -7.02 13.18 -7.12
C ILE A 301 -6.42 13.91 -8.32
N THR A 302 -5.17 13.61 -8.60
CA THR A 302 -4.49 13.96 -9.85
C THR A 302 -4.19 12.68 -10.60
N THR A 303 -4.65 12.60 -11.84
CA THR A 303 -4.42 11.46 -12.73
C THR A 303 -3.50 11.85 -13.88
N LEU A 304 -2.59 10.95 -14.24
CA LEU A 304 -1.83 11.01 -15.47
C LEU A 304 -2.71 10.49 -16.62
N LEU A 305 -2.81 11.27 -17.70
CA LEU A 305 -3.52 10.89 -18.93
C LEU A 305 -2.54 10.19 -19.91
N GLU A 306 -3.09 9.61 -20.98
CA GLU A 306 -2.32 8.89 -22.01
C GLU A 306 -1.32 9.78 -22.77
N ASP A 307 -1.56 11.10 -22.78
CA ASP A 307 -0.68 12.11 -23.38
C ASP A 307 0.32 12.71 -22.37
N ASP A 308 0.53 12.03 -21.24
CA ASP A 308 1.35 12.43 -20.10
C ASP A 308 0.90 13.75 -19.41
N SER A 309 -0.26 14.30 -19.79
CA SER A 309 -0.80 15.47 -19.11
C SER A 309 -1.41 15.09 -17.75
N LEU A 310 -1.35 16.02 -16.80
CA LEU A 310 -1.93 15.84 -15.47
C LEU A 310 -3.31 16.50 -15.41
N LEU A 311 -4.30 15.73 -14.96
CA LEU A 311 -5.66 16.20 -14.75
C LEU A 311 -6.03 16.05 -13.27
N SER A 312 -6.47 17.13 -12.63
CA SER A 312 -7.01 17.10 -11.27
C SER A 312 -8.53 17.03 -11.28
N ILE A 313 -9.06 16.02 -10.60
CA ILE A 313 -10.50 15.76 -10.50
C ILE A 313 -10.90 15.52 -9.05
N LEU A 314 -12.19 15.67 -8.78
CA LEU A 314 -12.87 15.14 -7.62
C LEU A 314 -13.45 13.79 -8.03
N ARG A 315 -13.04 12.72 -7.34
CA ARG A 315 -13.54 11.36 -7.56
C ARG A 315 -14.36 10.91 -6.37
N GLU A 316 -15.59 10.46 -6.61
CA GLU A 316 -16.43 9.78 -5.60
C GLU A 316 -16.40 8.27 -5.86
N GLN A 317 -15.83 7.51 -4.93
CA GLN A 317 -15.72 6.05 -5.00
C GLN A 317 -15.42 5.46 -3.61
N VAL A 318 -15.69 4.17 -3.41
CA VAL A 318 -15.21 3.42 -2.24
C VAL A 318 -13.69 3.22 -2.33
N VAL A 319 -12.97 3.57 -1.27
CA VAL A 319 -11.50 3.64 -1.27
C VAL A 319 -10.89 2.29 -0.87
N CYS A 320 -10.95 1.33 -1.78
CA CYS A 320 -10.32 0.02 -1.67
C CYS A 320 -9.72 -0.45 -2.99
N LEU A 321 -8.88 -1.47 -2.93
CA LEU A 321 -8.32 -2.14 -4.12
C LEU A 321 -8.47 -3.64 -3.97
N LEU A 322 -8.50 -4.35 -5.10
CA LEU A 322 -8.36 -5.80 -5.09
C LEU A 322 -7.01 -6.21 -4.50
N ASN A 323 -6.94 -7.42 -3.95
CA ASN A 323 -5.76 -7.91 -3.23
C ASN A 323 -5.26 -9.26 -3.75
N PHE A 324 -5.17 -9.40 -5.07
CA PHE A 324 -4.44 -10.49 -5.73
C PHE A 324 -2.97 -10.15 -5.96
N GLY A 325 -2.65 -8.85 -5.99
CA GLY A 325 -1.29 -8.33 -5.89
C GLY A 325 -1.21 -7.22 -4.83
N MET A 326 -0.01 -7.03 -4.28
CA MET A 326 0.33 -5.89 -3.43
C MET A 326 1.75 -5.44 -3.72
N THR A 327 2.11 -4.22 -3.31
CA THR A 327 3.51 -3.79 -3.37
C THR A 327 4.30 -4.27 -2.16
N ASP A 328 5.61 -4.46 -2.33
CA ASP A 328 6.59 -4.65 -1.25
C ASP A 328 6.45 -3.61 -0.13
N TYR A 329 6.30 -2.32 -0.48
CA TYR A 329 6.01 -1.22 0.45
C TYR A 329 4.74 -1.45 1.27
N THR A 330 3.69 -2.03 0.66
CA THR A 330 2.43 -2.32 1.35
C THR A 330 2.56 -3.57 2.22
N SER A 331 3.38 -4.53 1.81
CA SER A 331 3.61 -5.79 2.53
C SER A 331 4.48 -5.64 3.78
N GLN A 332 5.21 -4.53 3.91
CA GLN A 332 6.14 -4.30 5.01
C GLN A 332 5.44 -4.36 6.36
N GLY A 333 5.98 -5.17 7.28
CA GLY A 333 5.41 -5.39 8.61
C GLY A 333 4.26 -6.41 8.65
N MET A 334 3.74 -6.84 7.50
CA MET A 334 2.78 -7.93 7.44
C MET A 334 3.49 -9.27 7.62
N SER A 335 2.80 -10.20 8.28
CA SER A 335 3.24 -11.60 8.39
C SER A 335 2.22 -12.47 7.65
N ARG A 336 2.63 -13.48 6.90
CA ARG A 336 1.73 -14.37 6.15
C ARG A 336 2.26 -15.79 6.17
N LEU A 337 1.35 -16.77 6.20
CA LEU A 337 1.71 -18.18 6.14
C LEU A 337 2.42 -18.55 4.83
N LYS A 338 1.88 -18.09 3.69
CA LYS A 338 2.51 -18.19 2.39
C LYS A 338 2.68 -16.80 1.78
N ASN A 339 3.78 -16.61 1.08
CA ASN A 339 4.20 -15.30 0.64
C ASN A 339 4.77 -15.35 -0.78
N PRO A 340 3.91 -15.43 -1.82
CA PRO A 340 4.38 -15.41 -3.20
C PRO A 340 4.94 -14.02 -3.54
N VAL A 341 6.10 -14.00 -4.20
CA VAL A 341 6.84 -12.79 -4.55
C VAL A 341 7.26 -12.83 -6.00
N GLU A 342 7.10 -11.71 -6.69
CA GLU A 342 7.64 -11.44 -8.02
C GLU A 342 8.86 -10.52 -7.89
N LEU A 343 10.05 -11.07 -8.17
CA LEU A 343 11.34 -10.42 -7.91
C LEU A 343 11.92 -9.68 -9.13
N ALA A 344 11.43 -9.92 -10.36
CA ALA A 344 12.10 -9.47 -11.58
C ALA A 344 12.25 -7.94 -11.71
N HIS A 345 11.50 -7.17 -10.92
CA HIS A 345 11.48 -5.71 -10.99
C HIS A 345 11.88 -5.03 -9.68
N CYS A 346 12.36 -5.80 -8.70
CA CYS A 346 12.99 -5.28 -7.47
C CYS A 346 14.22 -4.46 -7.85
N LYS A 347 14.39 -3.30 -7.22
CA LYS A 347 15.48 -2.37 -7.50
C LYS A 347 16.72 -2.68 -6.65
N ASP A 348 16.53 -3.17 -5.43
CA ASP A 348 17.63 -3.50 -4.53
C ASP A 348 17.37 -4.74 -3.66
N LEU A 349 18.42 -5.17 -2.92
CA LEU A 349 18.37 -6.32 -2.02
C LEU A 349 17.37 -6.16 -0.86
N ARG A 350 17.00 -4.92 -0.49
CA ARG A 350 16.03 -4.67 0.58
C ARG A 350 14.61 -4.92 0.09
N ASP A 351 14.32 -4.61 -1.16
CA ASP A 351 13.05 -4.98 -1.81
C ASP A 351 12.85 -6.50 -1.77
N VAL A 352 13.91 -7.26 -2.10
CA VAL A 352 13.92 -8.73 -2.05
C VAL A 352 13.75 -9.22 -0.60
N GLY A 353 14.55 -8.67 0.32
CA GLY A 353 14.55 -9.06 1.73
C GLY A 353 13.22 -8.80 2.44
N VAL A 354 12.61 -7.64 2.25
CA VAL A 354 11.29 -7.32 2.84
C VAL A 354 10.20 -8.22 2.26
N SER A 355 10.24 -8.42 0.94
CA SER A 355 9.27 -9.29 0.27
C SER A 355 9.37 -10.72 0.76
N ALA A 356 10.58 -11.25 0.96
CA ALA A 356 10.79 -12.61 1.46
C ALA A 356 10.50 -12.75 2.97
N ALA A 357 10.91 -11.78 3.79
CA ALA A 357 10.79 -11.82 5.26
C ALA A 357 9.36 -11.77 5.80
N GLY A 358 8.36 -11.50 4.95
CA GLY A 358 6.94 -11.59 5.31
C GLY A 358 6.43 -13.02 5.51
N ALA A 359 7.18 -14.05 5.08
CA ALA A 359 6.80 -15.45 5.23
C ALA A 359 7.02 -15.94 6.67
N GLU A 360 5.98 -16.51 7.29
CA GLU A 360 6.01 -17.07 8.64
C GLU A 360 6.66 -18.46 8.69
N ARG A 361 6.60 -19.23 7.58
CA ARG A 361 7.05 -20.63 7.54
C ARG A 361 7.51 -21.05 6.14
N VAL A 362 8.28 -22.13 6.09
CA VAL A 362 8.50 -22.92 4.88
C VAL A 362 7.74 -24.23 5.00
N ARG A 363 6.67 -24.42 4.23
CA ARG A 363 6.06 -25.74 4.06
C ARG A 363 6.65 -26.41 2.84
N ASN A 364 7.14 -27.64 3.02
CA ASN A 364 7.29 -28.56 1.90
C ASN A 364 5.89 -28.86 1.36
N SER A 365 5.80 -28.94 0.03
CA SER A 365 4.59 -29.19 -0.74
C SER A 365 3.74 -30.32 -0.19
#